data_AF-A0A2G6GL62-F1
#
_entry.id   AF-A0A2G6GL62-F1
#
_cell.length_a   1.000
_cell.length_b   1.000
_cell.length_c   1.000
_cell.angle_alpha   90.00
_cell.angle_beta   90.00
_cell.angle_gamma   90.00
#
_symmetry.space_group_name_H-M   'P 1'
#
loop_
_entity.id
_entity.type
_entity.pdbx_description
1 polymer ?
#
loop_
_entity_poly.entity_id
_entity_poly.type
_entity_poly.pdbx_seq_one_letter_code
_entity_poly.pdbx_strand_id
1 'polypeptide(L)' 'MSNFGDLVNIEEFDKKDYFVEERGDVSFYCKDCKKLVETDRPNKNGYTFICKECNGKNIAIGTEEGLKTNYKIK' A
#
# COMPACT_ATOMS: atom_id res chain seq x y z
N MET A 1 -28.71 14.82 -36.29
CA MET A 1 -27.96 15.53 -35.24
C MET A 1 -28.41 14.94 -33.92
N SER A 2 -27.54 14.20 -33.24
CA SER A 2 -27.87 13.56 -31.96
C SER A 2 -27.96 14.64 -30.89
N ASN A 3 -29.14 14.82 -30.30
CA ASN A 3 -29.37 15.77 -29.22
C ASN A 3 -28.83 15.16 -27.93
N PHE A 4 -27.76 15.75 -27.38
CA PHE A 4 -27.09 15.32 -26.15
C PHE A 4 -27.86 15.75 -24.88
N GLY A 5 -29.20 15.68 -24.91
CA GLY A 5 -30.07 16.15 -23.82
C GLY A 5 -30.08 15.25 -22.57
N ASP A 6 -29.63 13.99 -22.69
CA ASP A 6 -29.74 12.98 -21.63
C ASP A 6 -28.49 12.87 -20.74
N LEU A 7 -27.48 13.73 -20.91
CA LEU A 7 -26.20 13.61 -20.21
C LEU A 7 -26.11 14.36 -18.87
N VAL A 8 -27.20 14.96 -18.39
CA VAL A 8 -27.14 15.83 -17.20
C VAL A 8 -28.10 15.35 -16.12
N ASN A 9 -27.78 14.22 -15.52
CA ASN A 9 -28.28 13.90 -14.19
C ASN A 9 -27.29 12.99 -13.46
N ILE A 10 -26.12 13.56 -13.15
CA ILE A 10 -25.19 12.95 -12.22
C ILE A 10 -25.45 13.66 -10.90
N GLU A 11 -26.14 12.98 -9.97
CA GLU A 11 -26.24 13.43 -8.59
C GLU A 11 -24.81 13.75 -8.12
N GLU A 12 -24.61 14.96 -7.59
CA GLU A 12 -23.29 15.42 -7.14
C GLU A 12 -22.66 14.33 -6.28
N PHE A 13 -21.61 13.69 -6.79
CA PHE A 13 -20.89 12.67 -6.03
C PHE A 13 -20.39 13.33 -4.76
N ASP A 14 -20.91 12.91 -3.61
CA ASP A 14 -20.42 13.32 -2.28
C ASP A 14 -18.90 13.14 -2.27
N LYS A 15 -18.18 14.25 -2.38
CA LYS A 15 -16.74 14.24 -2.23
C LYS A 15 -16.47 13.82 -0.80
N LYS A 16 -15.91 12.62 -0.65
CA LYS A 16 -15.42 12.13 0.63
C LYS A 16 -14.19 12.94 1.01
N ASP A 17 -14.41 14.09 1.64
CA ASP A 17 -13.40 15.07 2.06
C ASP A 17 -12.59 14.64 3.31
N TYR A 18 -12.57 13.35 3.64
CA TYR A 18 -11.73 12.84 4.72
C TYR A 18 -10.45 12.25 4.12
N PHE A 19 -9.48 13.12 3.82
CA PHE A 19 -8.11 12.66 3.70
C PHE A 19 -7.59 12.36 5.12
N VAL A 20 -7.59 11.08 5.51
CA VAL A 20 -6.99 10.68 6.79
C VAL A 20 -5.48 10.91 6.66
N GLU A 21 -4.99 11.97 7.31
CA GLU A 21 -3.58 12.38 7.27
C GLU A 21 -2.66 11.29 7.83
N GLU A 22 -3.17 10.49 8.77
CA GLU A 22 -2.52 9.29 9.29
C GLU A 22 -2.63 8.16 8.26
N ARG A 23 -1.85 8.27 7.17
CA ARG A 23 -1.53 7.14 6.29
C ARG A 23 -0.79 6.14 7.16
N GLY A 24 -1.53 5.17 7.72
CA GLY A 24 -1.05 4.24 8.75
C GLY A 24 0.36 3.69 8.48
N ASP A 25 1.06 3.34 9.56
CA ASP A 25 2.48 3.01 9.53
C ASP A 25 2.87 2.06 8.39
N VAL A 26 3.86 2.49 7.60
CA VAL A 26 4.42 1.69 6.51
C VAL A 26 5.23 0.56 7.11
N SER A 27 4.79 -0.65 6.85
CA SER A 27 5.41 -1.89 7.30
C SER A 27 6.04 -2.64 6.15
N PHE A 28 6.99 -3.53 6.48
CA PHE A 28 7.70 -4.36 5.52
C PHE A 28 7.46 -5.84 5.84
N TYR A 29 7.01 -6.59 4.85
CA TYR A 29 6.80 -8.02 4.95
C TYR A 29 7.86 -8.77 4.14
N CYS A 30 8.62 -9.66 4.80
CA CYS A 30 9.52 -10.55 4.08
C CYS A 30 8.78 -11.81 3.64
N LYS A 31 8.75 -12.06 2.33
CA LYS A 31 8.08 -13.25 1.77
C LYS A 31 8.81 -14.56 2.13
N ASP A 32 10.13 -14.49 2.32
CA ASP A 32 10.95 -15.64 2.68
C ASP A 32 10.74 -16.02 4.16
N CYS A 33 10.72 -15.03 5.07
CA CYS A 33 10.45 -15.25 6.50
C CYS A 33 8.95 -15.41 6.83
N LYS A 34 8.08 -15.02 5.89
CA LYS A 34 6.62 -14.98 6.04
C LYS A 34 6.13 -14.18 7.26
N LYS A 35 6.81 -13.08 7.57
CA LYS A 35 6.45 -12.20 8.68
C LYS A 35 6.84 -10.75 8.41
N LEU A 36 6.31 -9.85 9.23
CA LEU A 36 6.73 -8.46 9.25
C LEU A 36 8.13 -8.36 9.84
N VAL A 37 9.01 -7.62 9.17
CA VAL A 37 10.43 -7.50 9.54
C VAL A 37 10.90 -6.07 9.37
N GLU A 38 11.94 -5.71 10.09
CA GLU A 38 12.72 -4.53 9.74
C GLU A 38 13.56 -4.79 8.49
N THR A 39 13.73 -3.74 7.69
CA THR A 39 14.56 -3.80 6.50
C THR A 39 15.62 -2.72 6.50
N ASP A 40 16.78 -3.07 5.94
CA ASP A 40 17.82 -2.10 5.64
C ASP A 40 17.75 -1.72 4.16
N ARG A 41 18.04 -0.44 3.92
CA ARG A 41 18.09 0.13 2.58
C ARG A 41 19.55 0.41 2.22
N PRO A 42 20.23 -0.48 1.47
CA PRO A 42 21.66 -0.32 1.16
C PRO A 42 21.95 0.93 0.33
N ASN A 43 20.97 1.43 -0.44
CA ASN A 43 21.07 2.68 -1.17
C ASN A 43 19.86 3.55 -0.85
N LYS A 44 20.09 4.72 -0.25
CA LYS A 44 19.02 5.69 0.12
C LYS A 44 18.11 6.06 -1.06
N ASN A 45 18.62 6.03 -2.29
CA ASN A 45 17.86 6.37 -3.50
C ASN A 45 17.34 5.12 -4.27
N GLY A 46 17.75 3.91 -3.88
CA GLY A 46 17.35 2.68 -4.57
C GLY A 46 16.09 2.06 -3.98
N TYR A 47 15.28 1.35 -4.77
CA TYR A 47 14.05 0.69 -4.27
C TYR A 47 14.31 -0.71 -3.68
N THR A 48 15.56 -1.03 -3.36
CA THR A 48 15.93 -2.32 -2.82
C THR A 48 15.91 -2.27 -1.30
N PHE A 49 15.14 -3.18 -0.70
CA PHE A 49 15.07 -3.41 0.74
C PHE A 49 15.60 -4.79 1.04
N ILE A 50 16.40 -4.91 2.10
CA ILE A 50 17.00 -6.16 2.54
C ILE A 50 16.42 -6.51 3.90
N CYS A 51 15.88 -7.71 4.05
CA CYS A 51 15.43 -8.24 5.33
C CYS A 51 16.62 -8.33 6.31
N LYS A 52 16.52 -7.75 7.51
CA LYS A 52 17.60 -7.85 8.51
C LYS A 52 17.81 -9.25 9.07
N GLU A 53 16.81 -10.13 8.98
CA GLU A 53 16.87 -11.46 9.58
C GLU A 53 17.40 -12.54 8.63
N CYS A 54 17.02 -12.49 7.36
CA CYS A 54 17.40 -13.51 6.38
C CYS A 54 18.28 -12.97 5.24
N ASN A 55 18.56 -11.66 5.22
CA ASN A 55 19.26 -10.96 4.14
C ASN A 55 18.60 -11.11 2.76
N GLY A 56 17.35 -11.56 2.72
CA GLY A 56 16.54 -11.71 1.51
C GLY A 56 16.08 -10.36 0.95
N LYS A 57 15.88 -10.32 -0.37
CA LYS A 57 15.44 -9.12 -1.11
C LYS A 57 13.94 -9.14 -1.46
N ASN A 58 13.25 -10.23 -1.13
CA ASN A 58 11.82 -10.41 -1.44
C ASN A 58 10.95 -9.74 -0.38
N ILE A 59 10.98 -8.41 -0.35
CA ILE A 59 10.20 -7.59 0.58
C ILE A 59 8.95 -7.03 -0.12
N ALA A 60 7.81 -7.12 0.55
CA ALA A 60 6.59 -6.38 0.20
C ALA A 60 6.42 -5.19 1.13
N ILE A 61 5.95 -4.06 0.58
CA ILE A 61 5.76 -2.80 1.30
C ILE A 61 4.26 -2.49 1.30
N GLY A 62 3.73 -2.06 2.43
CA GLY A 62 2.33 -1.67 2.54
C GLY A 62 2.02 -1.18 3.95
N THR A 63 0.76 -0.80 4.19
CA THR A 63 0.28 -0.57 5.56
C THR A 63 0.27 -1.88 6.32
N GLU A 64 0.43 -1.83 7.64
CA GLU A 64 0.37 -3.04 8.47
C GLU A 64 -0.92 -3.83 8.24
N GLU A 65 -2.08 -3.14 8.23
CA GLU A 65 -3.39 -3.76 7.96
C GLU A 65 -3.48 -4.39 6.57
N GLY A 66 -2.95 -3.70 5.55
CA GLY A 66 -2.92 -4.20 4.18
C GLY A 66 -2.05 -5.43 4.04
N LEU A 67 -0.90 -5.48 4.73
CA LEU A 67 -0.02 -6.64 4.72
C LEU A 67 -0.63 -7.82 5.50
N LYS A 68 -1.25 -7.56 6.67
CA LYS A 68 -1.98 -8.58 7.43
C LYS A 68 -3.10 -9.20 6.61
N THR A 69 -3.89 -8.38 5.92
CA THR A 69 -5.00 -8.84 5.07
C THR A 69 -4.50 -9.62 3.85
N ASN A 70 -3.53 -9.08 3.11
CA ASN A 70 -3.04 -9.71 1.88
C ASN A 70 -2.29 -11.01 2.13
N TYR A 71 -1.48 -11.08 3.19
CA TYR A 71 -0.66 -12.26 3.50
C TYR A 71 -1.26 -13.15 4.59
N LYS A 72 -2.47 -12.85 5.06
CA LYS A 72 -3.18 -13.58 6.13
C LYS A 72 -2.30 -13.79 7.37
N ILE A 73 -1.56 -12.74 7.74
CA ILE A 73 -0.70 -12.72 8.92
C ILE A 73 -1.65 -12.64 10.13
N LYS A 74 -1.59 -13.64 11.01
CA LYS A 74 -2.41 -13.71 12.23
C LYS A 74 -1.90 -12.76 13.30
#